data_AF-A0A2G5TPX3-F1
#
_entry.id   AF-A0A2G5TPX3-F1
#
_cell.length_a   1.000
_cell.length_b   1.000
_cell.length_c   1.000
_cell.angle_alpha   90.00
_cell.angle_beta   90.00
_cell.angle_gamma   90.00
#
_symmetry.space_group_name_H-M   'P 1'
#
loop_
_entity.id
_entity.type
_entity.pdbx_description
1 polymer ?
#
loop_
_entity_poly.entity_id
_entity_poly.type
_entity_poly.pdbx_seq_one_letter_code
_entity_poly.pdbx_strand_id
1 'polypeptide(L)'
;MVSSMKSQISILEIKVSGKPVQEKNQFDENTKQSIAEVLKNTEIIMESINSEHSAPNISIPKGPFRFNAANYLNGASVDTAHSSSSNLNTFIGLDQTNLVLLDRPQPPNDKAWCTNEHTPVLTLNLAKPIKPISVSYQHSKWQGIVPKETPRTYDVVACLDFNCENWKPLVSNCEYNQFGFNGNEQFCNISSHVPLIEKVQFRFTQNYGDLKMTCVNLVRVYGETEAPLKYENKKDCESEKICKDLKRFYHSYSPEYALRNTTCAFLYENDCCSRCPECCEECVITEYNSTTVTIVVWTICAFFFFLFFSPCGLLSNRFAKPPVE
;
A
#
# COMPACT_ATOMS: atom_id res chain seq x y z
N MET A 1 -25.06 8.85 -14.11
CA MET A 1 -24.83 7.98 -12.94
C MET A 1 -25.13 6.52 -13.32
N VAL A 2 -24.30 5.90 -14.17
CA VAL A 2 -24.22 4.44 -14.45
C VAL A 2 -22.83 4.23 -15.07
N SER A 3 -21.79 4.07 -14.25
CA SER A 3 -20.42 3.81 -14.76
C SER A 3 -19.55 2.94 -13.84
N SER A 4 -20.11 2.39 -12.75
CA SER A 4 -19.32 1.60 -11.79
C SER A 4 -19.69 0.11 -11.75
N MET A 5 -20.50 -0.37 -12.71
CA MET A 5 -20.88 -1.80 -12.82
C MET A 5 -20.50 -2.46 -14.15
N LYS A 6 -19.85 -1.73 -15.08
CA LYS A 6 -19.40 -2.31 -16.36
C LYS A 6 -18.03 -3.00 -16.31
N SER A 7 -17.34 -3.02 -15.17
CA SER A 7 -16.00 -3.62 -15.06
C SER A 7 -15.98 -5.11 -14.71
N GLN A 8 -17.13 -5.76 -14.53
CA GLN A 8 -17.21 -7.21 -14.21
C GLN A 8 -17.95 -8.07 -15.25
N ILE A 9 -18.30 -7.51 -16.42
CA ILE A 9 -18.97 -8.26 -17.51
C ILE A 9 -18.10 -8.23 -18.77
N SER A 10 -16.83 -8.64 -18.66
CA SER A 10 -15.95 -8.85 -19.83
C SER A 10 -15.15 -10.15 -19.78
N ILE A 11 -15.47 -11.08 -18.86
CA ILE A 11 -14.76 -12.38 -18.72
C ILE A 11 -15.60 -13.56 -19.30
N LEU A 12 -16.65 -13.28 -20.08
CA LEU A 12 -17.47 -14.33 -20.72
C LEU A 12 -17.60 -14.20 -22.24
N GLU A 13 -16.59 -13.62 -22.92
CA GLU A 13 -16.45 -13.76 -24.38
C GLU A 13 -15.47 -14.88 -24.73
N ILE A 14 -16.03 -16.09 -24.76
CA ILE A 14 -15.79 -17.18 -25.72
C ILE A 14 -14.45 -17.11 -26.45
N LYS A 15 -13.45 -17.86 -25.95
CA LYS A 15 -12.34 -18.39 -26.75
C LYS A 15 -12.62 -19.85 -27.10
N VAL A 16 -13.65 -20.07 -27.90
CA VAL A 16 -13.87 -21.34 -28.62
C VAL A 16 -13.46 -21.11 -30.06
N SER A 17 -12.22 -21.45 -30.38
CA SER A 17 -11.79 -21.71 -31.75
C SER A 17 -10.52 -22.59 -31.71
N GLY A 18 -10.62 -23.85 -32.17
CA GLY A 18 -9.41 -24.57 -32.58
C GLY A 18 -9.21 -26.09 -32.36
N LYS A 19 -10.25 -26.95 -32.23
CA LYS A 19 -10.27 -28.42 -32.59
C LYS A 19 -9.30 -29.42 -31.86
N PRO A 20 -9.49 -30.77 -31.97
CA PRO A 20 -10.64 -31.59 -31.55
C PRO A 20 -10.21 -32.90 -30.82
N VAL A 21 -10.81 -33.29 -29.70
CA VAL A 21 -10.84 -34.73 -29.31
C VAL A 21 -12.17 -35.05 -28.63
N GLN A 22 -12.80 -36.11 -29.13
CA GLN A 22 -14.02 -36.73 -28.61
C GLN A 22 -13.81 -37.20 -27.17
N GLU A 23 -14.70 -36.81 -26.27
CA GLU A 23 -15.34 -37.79 -25.38
C GLU A 23 -16.68 -37.24 -24.89
N LYS A 24 -17.71 -38.03 -25.17
CA LYS A 24 -19.12 -37.71 -24.97
C LYS A 24 -19.53 -38.19 -23.58
N ASN A 25 -20.35 -37.36 -22.94
CA ASN A 25 -21.45 -37.74 -22.06
C ASN A 25 -21.14 -38.19 -20.64
N GLN A 26 -20.93 -37.21 -19.74
CA GLN A 26 -21.61 -37.22 -18.43
C GLN A 26 -21.76 -35.78 -17.92
N PHE A 27 -22.55 -34.97 -18.63
CA PHE A 27 -22.96 -33.65 -18.14
C PHE A 27 -24.22 -33.84 -17.30
N ASP A 28 -24.01 -33.84 -15.98
CA ASP A 28 -24.97 -34.18 -14.93
C ASP A 28 -26.26 -33.34 -15.01
N GLU A 29 -27.41 -34.01 -14.86
CA GLU A 29 -28.75 -33.42 -14.93
C GLU A 29 -28.95 -32.34 -13.84
N ASN A 30 -28.24 -32.49 -12.71
CA ASN A 30 -28.19 -31.51 -11.62
C ASN A 30 -27.58 -30.16 -12.05
N THR A 31 -26.62 -30.16 -12.99
CA THR A 31 -25.95 -28.94 -13.45
C THR A 31 -26.87 -28.12 -14.34
N LYS A 32 -27.71 -28.78 -15.15
CA LYS A 32 -28.75 -28.11 -15.96
C LYS A 32 -29.84 -27.50 -15.08
N GLN A 33 -30.24 -28.20 -14.01
CA GLN A 33 -31.21 -27.69 -13.04
C GLN A 33 -30.68 -26.46 -12.30
N SER A 34 -29.43 -26.48 -11.85
CA SER A 34 -28.79 -25.35 -11.17
C SER A 34 -28.68 -24.11 -12.07
N ILE A 35 -28.31 -24.28 -13.34
CA ILE A 35 -28.22 -23.15 -14.30
C ILE A 35 -29.60 -22.56 -14.60
N ALA A 36 -30.64 -23.39 -14.72
CA ALA A 36 -32.00 -22.92 -14.95
C ALA A 36 -32.56 -22.13 -13.75
N GLU A 37 -32.23 -22.56 -12.52
CA GLU A 37 -32.63 -21.89 -11.29
C GLU A 37 -31.92 -20.54 -11.11
N VAL A 38 -30.62 -20.46 -11.47
CA VAL A 38 -29.87 -19.20 -11.50
C VAL A 38 -30.47 -18.23 -12.53
N LEU A 39 -30.79 -18.70 -13.74
CA LEU A 39 -31.37 -17.86 -14.79
C LEU A 39 -32.73 -17.28 -14.39
N LYS A 40 -33.58 -18.10 -13.76
CA LYS A 40 -34.90 -17.69 -13.26
C LYS A 40 -34.79 -16.66 -12.13
N ASN A 41 -33.78 -16.80 -11.26
CA ASN A 41 -33.52 -15.82 -10.20
C ASN A 41 -33.02 -14.47 -10.76
N THR A 42 -32.20 -14.48 -11.83
CA THR A 42 -31.80 -13.24 -12.52
C THR A 42 -32.94 -12.55 -13.24
N GLU A 43 -33.91 -13.29 -13.77
CA GLU A 43 -35.09 -12.74 -14.46
C GLU A 43 -36.03 -12.04 -13.46
N ILE A 44 -36.25 -12.64 -12.28
CA ILE A 44 -37.00 -12.03 -11.16
C ILE A 44 -36.31 -10.75 -10.66
N ILE A 45 -34.98 -10.73 -10.58
CA ILE A 45 -34.21 -9.54 -10.20
C ILE A 45 -34.35 -8.43 -11.24
N MET A 46 -34.31 -8.75 -12.54
CA MET A 46 -34.49 -7.75 -13.61
C MET A 46 -35.90 -7.18 -13.67
N GLU A 47 -36.92 -7.97 -13.33
CA GLU A 47 -38.32 -7.51 -13.30
C GLU A 47 -38.58 -6.57 -12.10
N SER A 48 -37.90 -6.78 -10.97
CA SER A 48 -37.97 -5.89 -9.80
C SER A 48 -37.28 -4.52 -9.98
N ILE A 49 -36.35 -4.40 -10.94
CA ILE A 49 -35.59 -3.17 -11.19
C ILE A 49 -36.38 -2.19 -12.10
N ASN A 50 -37.35 -2.69 -12.87
CA ASN A 50 -38.08 -1.88 -13.85
C ASN A 50 -39.41 -1.28 -13.35
N SER A 51 -39.78 -1.52 -12.10
CA SER A 51 -40.97 -0.93 -11.49
C SER A 51 -40.65 -0.30 -10.15
N GLU A 52 -40.11 0.93 -10.17
CA GLU A 52 -40.52 2.03 -9.29
C GLU A 52 -39.64 3.28 -9.51
N HIS A 53 -40.20 4.26 -10.22
CA HIS A 53 -39.75 5.65 -10.17
C HIS A 53 -40.11 6.26 -8.82
N SER A 54 -39.29 6.03 -7.80
CA SER A 54 -39.19 6.90 -6.63
C SER A 54 -37.80 6.75 -6.02
N ALA A 55 -37.15 7.86 -5.66
CA ALA A 55 -35.79 7.87 -5.16
C ALA A 55 -35.67 6.94 -3.93
N PRO A 56 -34.86 5.87 -3.97
CA PRO A 56 -34.71 5.02 -2.80
C PRO A 56 -33.84 5.78 -1.79
N ASN A 57 -34.40 6.05 -0.61
CA ASN A 57 -33.59 6.27 0.58
C ASN A 57 -32.79 4.98 0.80
N ILE A 58 -31.58 4.92 0.23
CA ILE A 58 -30.63 3.83 0.43
C ILE A 58 -30.24 3.89 1.91
N SER A 59 -30.96 3.15 2.74
CA SER A 59 -30.50 2.86 4.09
C SER A 59 -29.21 2.08 3.95
N ILE A 60 -28.10 2.73 4.33
CA ILE A 60 -26.79 2.09 4.36
C ILE A 60 -26.93 0.86 5.27
N PRO A 61 -26.53 -0.34 4.82
CA PRO A 61 -26.67 -1.56 5.61
C PRO A 61 -26.07 -1.35 7.01
N LYS A 62 -26.88 -1.53 8.06
CA LYS A 62 -26.41 -1.51 9.46
C LYS A 62 -25.66 -2.81 9.74
N GLY A 63 -24.38 -2.84 9.40
CA GLY A 63 -23.45 -3.90 9.78
C GLY A 63 -22.13 -3.30 10.26
N PRO A 64 -21.29 -4.05 10.99
CA PRO A 64 -19.95 -3.58 11.33
C PRO A 64 -19.16 -3.40 10.03
N PHE A 65 -18.79 -2.17 9.71
CA PHE A 65 -17.96 -1.90 8.55
C PHE A 65 -16.52 -2.27 8.89
N ARG A 66 -15.82 -2.83 7.90
CA ARG A 66 -14.37 -3.05 8.00
C ARG A 66 -13.67 -1.82 7.47
N PHE A 67 -12.59 -1.42 8.14
CA PHE A 67 -11.69 -0.40 7.61
C PHE A 67 -10.25 -0.83 7.81
N ASN A 68 -9.40 -0.45 6.86
CA ASN A 68 -7.96 -0.64 6.95
C ASN A 68 -7.36 0.49 7.82
N ALA A 69 -6.98 0.14 9.05
CA ALA A 69 -6.33 1.04 10.00
C ALA A 69 -4.86 1.30 9.68
N ALA A 70 -4.25 0.45 8.87
CA ALA A 70 -2.87 0.57 8.43
C ALA A 70 -2.75 1.36 7.11
N ASN A 71 -3.81 2.03 6.63
CA ASN A 71 -3.74 2.80 5.40
C ASN A 71 -2.96 4.11 5.59
N TYR A 72 -1.87 4.28 4.83
CA TYR A 72 -1.07 5.50 4.79
C TYR A 72 -1.91 6.76 4.53
N LEU A 73 -2.87 6.70 3.61
CA LEU A 73 -3.73 7.85 3.27
C LEU A 73 -4.62 8.31 4.44
N ASN A 74 -4.80 7.45 5.44
CA ASN A 74 -5.55 7.75 6.66
C ASN A 74 -4.64 8.17 7.83
N GLY A 75 -3.32 8.29 7.61
CA GLY A 75 -2.35 8.69 8.64
C GLY A 75 -1.63 7.53 9.32
N ALA A 76 -1.74 6.30 8.82
CA ALA A 76 -0.88 5.20 9.29
C ALA A 76 0.55 5.40 8.80
N SER A 77 1.53 4.89 9.54
CA SER A 77 2.95 5.00 9.19
C SER A 77 3.73 3.77 9.65
N VAL A 78 4.84 3.50 8.98
CA VAL A 78 5.86 2.55 9.43
C VAL A 78 6.71 3.21 10.48
N ASP A 79 6.89 2.54 11.61
CA ASP A 79 7.84 2.93 12.64
C ASP A 79 9.22 2.43 12.23
N THR A 80 9.98 3.26 11.52
CA THR A 80 11.30 2.91 11.00
C THR A 80 12.35 2.67 12.08
N ALA A 81 12.17 3.23 13.28
CA ALA A 81 13.08 2.99 14.40
C ALA A 81 12.91 1.58 15.00
N HIS A 82 11.70 1.01 14.88
CA HIS A 82 11.36 -0.32 15.41
C HIS A 82 11.04 -1.34 14.31
N SER A 83 11.41 -1.03 13.06
CA SER A 83 11.34 -1.96 11.94
C SER A 83 12.75 -2.33 11.50
N SER A 84 12.89 -3.49 10.86
CA SER A 84 14.10 -3.83 10.14
C SER A 84 14.40 -2.78 9.07
N SER A 85 15.69 -2.64 8.79
CA SER A 85 16.18 -1.75 7.74
C SER A 85 15.57 -2.09 6.37
N SER A 86 15.24 -1.07 5.59
CA SER A 86 14.57 -1.22 4.29
C SER A 86 15.38 -0.61 3.15
N ASN A 87 15.31 -1.22 1.97
CA ASN A 87 15.75 -0.60 0.72
C ASN A 87 15.00 0.70 0.39
N LEU A 88 13.80 0.90 0.94
CA LEU A 88 12.98 2.09 0.74
C LEU A 88 13.36 3.26 1.65
N ASN A 89 14.19 3.03 2.67
CA ASN A 89 14.69 4.08 3.56
C ASN A 89 16.06 4.57 3.06
N THR A 90 16.06 5.64 2.26
CA THR A 90 17.28 6.17 1.62
C THR A 90 17.88 7.38 2.35
N PHE A 91 19.20 7.57 2.23
CA PHE A 91 20.02 8.50 3.03
C PHE A 91 19.72 10.02 2.86
N ILE A 92 18.72 10.43 2.07
CA ILE A 92 18.46 11.86 1.80
C ILE A 92 16.95 12.16 1.82
N GLY A 93 16.31 11.97 2.98
CA GLY A 93 14.94 12.47 3.23
C GLY A 93 13.85 11.93 2.29
N LEU A 94 14.13 10.86 1.54
CA LEU A 94 13.20 10.19 0.64
C LEU A 94 12.88 8.83 1.24
N ASP A 95 12.25 8.84 2.42
CA ASP A 95 11.73 7.62 3.03
C ASP A 95 10.46 7.20 2.28
N GLN A 96 10.56 6.08 1.56
CA GLN A 96 9.47 5.48 0.81
C GLN A 96 8.84 4.29 1.55
N THR A 97 9.27 4.02 2.79
CA THR A 97 8.89 2.81 3.55
C THR A 97 7.36 2.68 3.71
N ASN A 98 6.64 3.80 3.80
CA ASN A 98 5.18 3.84 3.90
C ASN A 98 4.44 3.34 2.63
N LEU A 99 5.13 3.07 1.52
CA LEU A 99 4.52 2.47 0.32
C LEU A 99 3.94 1.08 0.59
N VAL A 100 4.48 0.36 1.58
CA VAL A 100 3.95 -0.94 2.04
C VAL A 100 2.57 -0.82 2.72
N LEU A 101 2.14 0.41 3.02
CA LEU A 101 0.89 0.77 3.68
C LEU A 101 -0.08 1.55 2.77
N LEU A 102 0.36 1.91 1.56
CA LEU A 102 -0.47 2.66 0.62
C LEU A 102 -1.59 1.77 0.11
N ASP A 103 -2.82 2.01 0.58
CA ASP A 103 -3.95 1.17 0.24
C ASP A 103 -4.34 1.31 -1.23
N ARG A 104 -4.13 0.23 -1.99
CA ARG A 104 -4.35 0.19 -3.44
C ARG A 104 -4.75 -1.20 -3.91
N PRO A 105 -5.56 -1.32 -4.97
CA PRO A 105 -6.02 -2.62 -5.44
C PRO A 105 -4.89 -3.59 -5.82
N GLN A 106 -3.78 -3.06 -6.32
CA GLN A 106 -2.62 -3.86 -6.71
C GLN A 106 -1.32 -3.11 -6.41
N PRO A 107 -0.42 -3.67 -5.58
CA PRO A 107 0.90 -3.07 -5.40
C PRO A 107 1.81 -3.30 -6.63
N PRO A 108 2.59 -2.28 -7.08
CA PRO A 108 3.74 -2.40 -7.97
C PRO A 108 4.80 -3.39 -7.49
N ASN A 109 5.51 -3.96 -8.46
CA ASN A 109 6.54 -4.98 -8.25
C ASN A 109 7.84 -4.39 -7.67
N ASP A 110 8.20 -3.18 -8.06
CA ASP A 110 9.48 -2.51 -7.78
C ASP A 110 9.47 -1.66 -6.50
N LYS A 111 8.34 -1.64 -5.78
CA LYS A 111 8.10 -0.80 -4.60
C LYS A 111 7.81 -1.60 -3.33
N ALA A 112 8.37 -2.81 -3.25
CA ALA A 112 8.29 -3.63 -2.04
C ALA A 112 9.25 -3.11 -0.96
N TRP A 113 8.82 -3.19 0.29
CA TRP A 113 9.70 -3.03 1.45
C TRP A 113 10.56 -4.29 1.56
N CYS A 114 11.85 -4.18 1.30
CA CYS A 114 12.78 -5.30 1.33
C CYS A 114 13.85 -5.10 2.40
N THR A 115 14.13 -6.16 3.16
CA THR A 115 15.19 -6.19 4.18
C THR A 115 16.07 -7.41 4.01
N ASN A 116 17.33 -7.28 4.41
CA ASN A 116 18.30 -8.37 4.46
C ASN A 116 18.53 -8.91 5.89
N GLU A 117 17.71 -8.49 6.84
CA GLU A 117 17.77 -9.00 8.21
C GLU A 117 17.24 -10.44 8.30
N HIS A 118 17.86 -11.24 9.16
CA HIS A 118 17.52 -12.66 9.33
C HIS A 118 16.16 -12.87 10.01
N THR A 119 15.73 -11.90 10.81
CA THR A 119 14.42 -11.88 11.46
C THR A 119 13.70 -10.59 11.06
N PRO A 120 13.12 -10.53 9.85
CA PRO A 120 12.44 -9.33 9.35
C PRO A 120 11.27 -8.92 10.23
N VAL A 121 11.29 -7.67 10.66
CA VAL A 121 10.25 -7.06 11.50
C VAL A 121 9.74 -5.79 10.83
N LEU A 122 8.42 -5.66 10.68
CA LEU A 122 7.77 -4.46 10.18
C LEU A 122 6.77 -3.96 11.22
N THR A 123 7.09 -2.82 11.84
CA THR A 123 6.28 -2.21 12.90
C THR A 123 5.48 -1.04 12.36
N LEU A 124 4.18 -1.01 12.66
CA LEU A 124 3.23 -0.05 12.08
C LEU A 124 2.54 0.74 13.19
N ASN A 125 2.53 2.07 13.05
CA ASN A 125 1.57 2.94 13.72
C ASN A 125 0.26 2.94 12.92
N LEU A 126 -0.84 2.58 13.56
CA LEU A 126 -2.16 2.60 12.96
C LEU A 126 -2.70 4.05 12.94
N ALA A 127 -3.48 4.37 11.91
CA ALA A 127 -4.11 5.67 11.74
C ALA A 127 -5.04 6.07 12.91
N LYS A 128 -5.59 5.07 13.61
CA LYS A 128 -6.43 5.25 14.78
C LYS A 128 -6.41 3.98 15.65
N PRO A 129 -6.78 4.08 16.94
CA PRO A 129 -6.87 2.92 17.82
C PRO A 129 -8.01 1.98 17.37
N ILE A 130 -7.76 0.68 17.28
CA ILE A 130 -8.74 -0.30 16.77
C ILE A 130 -8.81 -1.57 17.61
N LYS A 131 -9.95 -2.27 17.54
CA LYS A 131 -10.01 -3.70 17.86
C LYS A 131 -9.76 -4.46 16.56
N PRO A 132 -8.61 -5.13 16.38
CA PRO A 132 -8.29 -5.78 15.12
C PRO A 132 -9.09 -7.07 14.96
N ILE A 133 -9.59 -7.30 13.75
CA ILE A 133 -10.37 -8.51 13.40
C ILE A 133 -9.65 -9.40 12.40
N SER A 134 -8.79 -8.82 11.57
CA SER A 134 -7.95 -9.56 10.64
C SER A 134 -6.80 -8.69 10.16
N VAL A 135 -5.78 -9.35 9.64
CA VAL A 135 -4.76 -8.73 8.81
C VAL A 135 -4.84 -9.32 7.41
N SER A 136 -4.28 -8.63 6.43
CA SER A 136 -4.01 -9.23 5.14
C SER A 136 -2.62 -8.91 4.66
N TYR A 137 -2.10 -9.81 3.85
CA TYR A 137 -0.91 -9.61 3.06
C TYR A 137 -1.27 -9.75 1.58
N GLN A 138 -0.81 -8.80 0.77
CA GLN A 138 -0.98 -8.82 -0.67
C GLN A 138 0.36 -8.66 -1.37
N HIS A 139 0.68 -9.58 -2.27
CA HIS A 139 1.84 -9.47 -3.15
C HIS A 139 1.46 -8.80 -4.49
N SER A 140 2.45 -8.22 -5.16
CA SER A 140 2.32 -7.70 -6.51
C SER A 140 1.99 -8.81 -7.51
N LYS A 141 1.35 -8.56 -8.67
CA LYS A 141 0.96 -9.66 -9.59
C LYS A 141 2.18 -10.46 -10.07
N TRP A 142 2.11 -11.78 -9.97
CA TRP A 142 3.12 -12.70 -10.50
C TRP A 142 2.50 -13.67 -11.52
N GLN A 143 3.26 -14.04 -12.56
CA GLN A 143 2.79 -14.93 -13.63
C GLN A 143 2.99 -16.41 -13.25
N GLY A 144 2.36 -16.84 -12.16
CA GLY A 144 2.27 -18.26 -11.76
C GLY A 144 3.33 -18.76 -10.78
N ILE A 145 4.50 -18.10 -10.66
CA ILE A 145 5.51 -18.42 -9.63
C ILE A 145 5.70 -17.24 -8.67
N VAL A 146 5.51 -17.48 -7.37
CA VAL A 146 5.77 -16.50 -6.31
C VAL A 146 7.28 -16.28 -6.18
N PRO A 147 7.78 -15.02 -6.13
CA PRO A 147 9.19 -14.74 -5.88
C PRO A 147 9.71 -15.38 -4.57
N LYS A 148 11.00 -15.70 -4.53
CA LYS A 148 11.60 -16.41 -3.37
C LYS A 148 11.68 -15.53 -2.13
N GLU A 149 11.77 -14.22 -2.34
CA GLU A 149 11.85 -13.17 -1.34
C GLU A 149 10.50 -12.89 -0.69
N THR A 150 9.40 -13.38 -1.27
CA THR A 150 8.06 -13.19 -0.73
C THR A 150 7.92 -13.87 0.63
N PRO A 151 7.38 -13.18 1.66
CA PRO A 151 7.01 -13.83 2.91
C PRO A 151 6.03 -14.97 2.67
N ARG A 152 6.34 -16.12 3.26
CA ARG A 152 5.50 -17.30 3.28
C ARG A 152 4.75 -17.41 4.59
N THR A 153 5.44 -17.28 5.72
CA THR A 153 4.82 -17.34 7.05
C THR A 153 5.17 -16.13 7.88
N TYR A 154 4.19 -15.65 8.64
CA TYR A 154 4.38 -14.51 9.53
C TYR A 154 3.44 -14.56 10.73
N ASP A 155 3.89 -13.91 11.80
CA ASP A 155 3.09 -13.63 12.98
C ASP A 155 2.75 -12.15 13.06
N VAL A 156 1.68 -11.81 13.76
CA VAL A 156 1.35 -10.41 14.07
C VAL A 156 1.11 -10.26 15.56
N VAL A 157 1.75 -9.25 16.14
CA VAL A 157 1.63 -8.92 17.57
C VAL A 157 1.11 -7.50 17.74
N ALA A 158 0.38 -7.28 18.83
CA ALA A 158 0.00 -5.96 19.29
C ALA A 158 1.08 -5.42 20.23
N CYS A 159 1.57 -4.22 19.96
CA CYS A 159 2.50 -3.53 20.85
C CYS A 159 1.71 -2.86 21.98
N LEU A 160 2.10 -3.12 23.22
CA LEU A 160 1.47 -2.57 24.42
C LEU A 160 2.21 -1.34 24.97
N ASP A 161 3.38 -1.04 24.42
CA ASP A 161 4.17 0.15 24.70
C ASP A 161 4.68 0.80 23.41
N PHE A 162 5.36 1.94 23.58
CA PHE A 162 5.87 2.74 22.48
C PHE A 162 6.99 2.03 21.68
N ASN A 163 7.87 1.28 22.35
CA ASN A 163 9.01 0.61 21.70
C ASN A 163 8.67 -0.79 21.14
N CYS A 164 7.46 -1.27 21.40
CA CYS A 164 7.04 -2.65 21.18
C CYS A 164 7.90 -3.70 21.93
N GLU A 165 8.41 -3.34 23.12
CA GLU A 165 9.15 -4.28 23.98
C GLU A 165 8.18 -5.23 24.69
N ASN A 166 7.05 -4.69 25.16
CA ASN A 166 5.91 -5.44 25.66
C ASN A 166 4.88 -5.61 24.56
N TRP A 167 4.58 -6.86 24.20
CA TRP A 167 3.62 -7.17 23.14
C TRP A 167 2.79 -8.40 23.48
N LYS A 168 1.65 -8.54 22.78
CA LYS A 168 0.76 -9.71 22.87
C LYS A 168 0.46 -10.27 21.48
N PRO A 169 0.49 -11.59 21.27
CA PRO A 169 0.09 -12.19 19.99
C PRO A 169 -1.34 -11.80 19.59
N LEU A 170 -1.50 -11.33 18.35
CA LEU A 170 -2.81 -11.18 17.70
C LEU A 170 -3.17 -12.44 16.92
N VAL A 171 -2.24 -12.90 16.10
CA VAL A 171 -2.37 -14.11 15.30
C VAL A 171 -0.98 -14.66 15.00
N SER A 172 -0.89 -15.98 14.85
CA SER A 172 0.35 -16.67 14.58
C SER A 172 0.21 -17.62 13.39
N ASN A 173 1.32 -17.91 12.72
CA ASN A 173 1.43 -18.80 11.57
C ASN A 173 0.47 -18.43 10.43
N CYS A 174 0.31 -17.14 10.15
CA CYS A 174 -0.36 -16.72 8.94
C CYS A 174 0.45 -17.18 7.73
N GLU A 175 -0.15 -17.97 6.85
CA GLU A 175 0.52 -18.47 5.64
C GLU A 175 0.01 -17.70 4.41
N TYR A 176 0.95 -17.18 3.63
CA TYR A 176 0.70 -16.75 2.27
C TYR A 176 0.92 -17.94 1.34
N ASN A 177 -0.07 -18.26 0.52
CA ASN A 177 -0.05 -19.43 -0.35
C ASN A 177 -0.08 -19.06 -1.83
N GLN A 178 0.90 -19.55 -2.61
CA GLN A 178 0.95 -19.41 -4.06
C GLN A 178 -0.32 -19.84 -4.79
N PHE A 179 -1.05 -20.82 -4.25
CA PHE A 179 -2.29 -21.36 -4.82
C PHE A 179 -3.54 -20.89 -4.06
N GLY A 180 -3.43 -19.82 -3.27
CA GLY A 180 -4.54 -19.28 -2.51
C GLY A 180 -5.73 -18.91 -3.40
N PHE A 181 -6.92 -19.44 -3.06
CA PHE A 181 -8.16 -19.18 -3.80
C PHE A 181 -8.60 -17.70 -3.79
N ASN A 182 -8.08 -16.91 -2.84
CA ASN A 182 -8.44 -15.50 -2.66
C ASN A 182 -7.60 -14.53 -3.53
N GLY A 183 -6.84 -15.06 -4.48
CA GLY A 183 -5.98 -14.27 -5.36
C GLY A 183 -4.75 -13.74 -4.62
N ASN A 184 -4.31 -12.54 -5.01
CA ASN A 184 -3.04 -11.97 -4.54
C ASN A 184 -3.10 -11.46 -3.10
N GLU A 185 -4.28 -11.10 -2.59
CA GLU A 185 -4.48 -10.69 -1.20
C GLU A 185 -5.05 -11.84 -0.38
N GLN A 186 -4.41 -12.15 0.75
CA GLN A 186 -4.82 -13.25 1.61
C GLN A 186 -4.98 -12.76 3.04
N PHE A 187 -6.10 -13.15 3.64
CA PHE A 187 -6.52 -12.73 4.96
C PHE A 187 -6.11 -13.73 6.02
N CYS A 188 -5.69 -13.23 7.17
CA CYS A 188 -5.45 -14.00 8.38
C CYS A 188 -6.33 -13.43 9.49
N ASN A 189 -7.30 -14.22 9.95
CA ASN A 189 -8.28 -13.78 10.94
C ASN A 189 -7.66 -13.75 12.35
N ILE A 190 -8.00 -12.73 13.12
CA ILE A 190 -7.56 -12.58 14.51
C ILE A 190 -8.66 -13.09 15.42
N SER A 191 -8.32 -14.07 16.26
CA SER A 191 -9.20 -14.60 17.31
C SER A 191 -8.82 -14.09 18.70
N SER A 192 -7.67 -13.42 18.84
CA SER A 192 -7.16 -12.93 20.11
C SER A 192 -7.98 -11.73 20.61
N HIS A 193 -8.49 -11.82 21.83
CA HIS A 193 -9.08 -10.68 22.51
C HIS A 193 -7.98 -9.79 23.09
N VAL A 194 -7.81 -8.63 22.45
CA VAL A 194 -6.92 -7.54 22.89
C VAL A 194 -7.72 -6.27 23.13
N PRO A 195 -7.22 -5.33 23.96
CA PRO A 195 -7.77 -3.99 24.05
C PRO A 195 -7.67 -3.25 22.70
N LEU A 196 -8.11 -1.99 22.65
CA LEU A 196 -7.80 -1.12 21.52
C LEU A 196 -6.28 -1.01 21.37
N ILE A 197 -5.79 -1.14 20.15
CA ILE A 197 -4.37 -1.06 19.82
C ILE A 197 -4.12 0.03 18.80
N GLU A 198 -2.97 0.69 18.93
CA GLU A 198 -2.52 1.76 18.04
C GLU A 198 -1.26 1.35 17.26
N LYS A 199 -0.60 0.28 17.67
CA LYS A 199 0.64 -0.19 17.07
C LYS A 199 0.66 -1.71 16.96
N VAL A 200 1.09 -2.21 15.80
CA VAL A 200 1.25 -3.64 15.54
C VAL A 200 2.63 -3.91 14.96
N GLN A 201 3.06 -5.16 15.05
CA GLN A 201 4.31 -5.60 14.45
C GLN A 201 4.09 -6.92 13.69
N PHE A 202 4.40 -6.89 12.41
CA PHE A 202 4.50 -8.07 11.55
C PHE A 202 5.89 -8.67 11.72
N ARG A 203 5.95 -9.98 11.98
CA ARG A 203 7.19 -10.72 12.23
C ARG A 203 7.26 -11.84 11.20
N PHE A 204 8.08 -11.67 10.18
CA PHE A 204 8.15 -12.64 9.08
C PHE A 204 9.11 -13.76 9.46
N THR A 205 8.61 -14.99 9.47
CA THR A 205 9.35 -16.15 9.98
C THR A 205 9.97 -16.98 8.86
N GLN A 206 9.33 -17.02 7.70
CA GLN A 206 9.82 -17.76 6.53
C GLN A 206 9.43 -17.05 5.24
N ASN A 207 10.30 -17.08 4.24
CA ASN A 207 10.01 -16.70 2.85
C ASN A 207 9.97 -17.94 1.93
N TYR A 208 9.80 -17.74 0.63
CA TYR A 208 9.72 -18.82 -0.36
C TYR A 208 11.07 -19.43 -0.78
N GLY A 209 12.16 -19.13 -0.05
CA GLY A 209 13.46 -19.79 -0.22
C GLY A 209 14.61 -18.85 -0.59
N ASP A 210 14.45 -17.55 -0.40
CA ASP A 210 15.58 -16.62 -0.50
C ASP A 210 16.38 -16.61 0.82
N LEU A 211 17.70 -16.72 0.74
CA LEU A 211 18.57 -16.82 1.92
C LEU A 211 19.06 -15.47 2.44
N LYS A 212 18.79 -14.38 1.71
CA LYS A 212 19.39 -13.08 1.96
C LYS A 212 18.36 -11.98 2.18
N MET A 213 17.16 -12.12 1.65
CA MET A 213 16.22 -11.01 1.56
C MET A 213 14.78 -11.46 1.74
N THR A 214 13.98 -10.60 2.35
CA THR A 214 12.51 -10.71 2.39
C THR A 214 11.90 -9.42 1.90
N CYS A 215 10.93 -9.50 0.99
CA CYS A 215 10.27 -8.37 0.34
C CYS A 215 8.76 -8.40 0.54
N VAL A 216 8.23 -7.35 1.15
CA VAL A 216 6.81 -7.20 1.52
C VAL A 216 6.19 -6.10 0.65
N ASN A 217 5.16 -6.42 -0.13
CA ASN A 217 4.52 -5.44 -1.02
C ASN A 217 3.44 -4.59 -0.34
N LEU A 218 2.46 -5.22 0.30
CA LEU A 218 1.34 -4.51 0.91
C LEU A 218 0.76 -5.31 2.08
N VAL A 219 0.64 -4.65 3.24
CA VAL A 219 -0.01 -5.19 4.43
C VAL A 219 -1.18 -4.32 4.84
N ARG A 220 -2.21 -4.95 5.39
CA ARG A 220 -3.38 -4.24 5.93
C ARG A 220 -3.78 -4.79 7.29
N VAL A 221 -4.34 -3.92 8.11
CA VAL A 221 -4.84 -4.26 9.45
C VAL A 221 -6.27 -3.78 9.53
N TYR A 222 -7.21 -4.71 9.66
CA TYR A 222 -8.63 -4.42 9.64
C TYR A 222 -9.21 -4.38 11.05
N GLY A 223 -10.02 -3.35 11.31
CA GLY A 223 -10.84 -3.24 12.52
C GLY A 223 -12.31 -3.05 12.20
N GLU A 224 -13.16 -3.23 13.20
CA GLU A 224 -14.59 -2.91 13.12
C GLU A 224 -14.84 -1.42 13.37
N THR A 225 -15.74 -0.81 12.61
CA THR A 225 -16.25 0.53 12.85
C THR A 225 -17.77 0.56 12.73
N GLU A 226 -18.43 1.33 13.61
CA GLU A 226 -19.89 1.46 13.65
C GLU A 226 -20.44 2.28 12.47
N ALA A 227 -19.63 3.16 11.91
CA ALA A 227 -19.97 3.98 10.76
C ALA A 227 -19.00 3.71 9.60
N PRO A 228 -19.48 3.71 8.34
CA PRO A 228 -18.59 3.67 7.19
C PRO A 228 -17.74 4.93 7.20
N LEU A 229 -16.45 4.79 6.88
CA LEU A 229 -15.59 5.95 6.68
C LEU A 229 -16.16 6.76 5.51
N LYS A 230 -16.64 7.97 5.80
CA LYS A 230 -16.98 8.95 4.78
C LYS A 230 -15.67 9.46 4.19
N TYR A 231 -15.20 8.85 3.11
CA TYR A 231 -14.26 9.53 2.23
C TYR A 231 -15.06 10.63 1.53
N GLU A 232 -14.79 11.89 1.90
CA GLU A 232 -15.24 13.02 1.09
C GLU A 232 -14.47 12.98 -0.23
N ASN A 233 -14.97 12.19 -1.17
CA ASN A 233 -14.51 12.26 -2.54
C ASN A 233 -15.01 13.59 -3.10
N LYS A 234 -14.21 14.65 -2.98
CA LYS A 234 -14.38 15.87 -3.77
C LYS A 234 -14.01 15.54 -5.20
N LYS A 235 -14.93 14.84 -5.89
CA LYS A 235 -14.86 14.69 -7.34
C LYS A 235 -15.33 16.01 -7.95
N ASP A 236 -14.47 17.01 -7.81
CA ASP A 236 -14.68 18.34 -8.34
C ASP A 236 -14.20 18.39 -9.81
N CYS A 237 -14.80 19.28 -10.61
CA CYS A 237 -14.34 19.59 -11.95
C CYS A 237 -12.86 20.01 -11.96
N GLU A 238 -12.39 20.62 -10.87
CA GLU A 238 -10.98 20.97 -10.68
C GLU A 238 -10.08 19.72 -10.60
N SER A 239 -10.39 18.75 -9.74
CA SER A 239 -9.66 17.48 -9.66
C SER A 239 -9.65 16.77 -11.00
N GLU A 240 -10.77 16.77 -11.72
CA GLU A 240 -10.87 16.18 -13.05
C GLU A 240 -9.88 16.80 -14.06
N LYS A 241 -9.77 18.13 -14.04
CA LYS A 241 -8.85 18.88 -14.90
C LYS A 241 -7.40 18.60 -14.52
N ILE A 242 -7.07 18.62 -13.23
CA ILE A 242 -5.74 18.31 -12.71
C ILE A 242 -5.30 16.91 -13.17
N CYS A 243 -6.12 15.88 -12.96
CA CYS A 243 -5.77 14.52 -13.34
C CYS A 243 -5.63 14.36 -14.87
N LYS A 244 -6.44 15.10 -15.65
CA LYS A 244 -6.33 15.11 -17.13
C LYS A 244 -5.01 15.73 -17.60
N ASP A 245 -4.63 16.84 -17.00
CA ASP A 245 -3.38 17.53 -17.33
C ASP A 245 -2.17 16.70 -16.91
N LEU A 246 -2.18 16.11 -15.70
CA LEU A 246 -1.13 15.18 -15.24
C LEU A 246 -0.94 14.01 -16.21
N LYS A 247 -2.03 13.35 -16.62
CA LYS A 247 -1.98 12.28 -17.61
C LYS A 247 -1.35 12.75 -18.92
N ARG A 248 -1.74 13.94 -19.41
CA ARG A 248 -1.16 14.50 -20.64
C ARG A 248 0.34 14.70 -20.49
N PHE A 249 0.79 15.29 -19.38
CA PHE A 249 2.21 15.54 -19.14
C PHE A 249 3.03 14.27 -19.04
N TYR A 250 2.49 13.25 -18.35
CA TYR A 250 3.10 11.93 -18.26
C TYR A 250 3.35 11.31 -19.65
N HIS A 251 2.31 11.20 -20.47
CA HIS A 251 2.40 10.56 -21.79
C HIS A 251 3.09 11.39 -22.87
N SER A 252 3.19 12.70 -22.68
CA SER A 252 3.93 13.59 -23.60
C SER A 252 5.42 13.66 -23.29
N TYR A 253 5.91 12.93 -22.28
CA TYR A 253 7.28 13.04 -21.75
C TYR A 253 7.66 14.52 -21.48
N SER A 254 6.69 15.30 -21.01
CA SER A 254 6.91 16.71 -20.78
C SER A 254 7.78 16.90 -19.53
N PRO A 255 8.84 17.74 -19.58
CA PRO A 255 9.59 18.10 -18.38
C PRO A 255 8.72 18.78 -17.32
N GLU A 256 7.55 19.31 -17.70
CA GLU A 256 6.57 19.85 -16.77
C GLU A 256 6.04 18.81 -15.80
N TYR A 257 6.01 17.51 -16.16
CA TYR A 257 5.57 16.45 -15.26
C TYR A 257 6.42 16.39 -13.98
N ALA A 258 7.75 16.56 -14.13
CA ALA A 258 8.68 16.56 -13.00
C ALA A 258 8.49 17.74 -12.03
N LEU A 259 7.80 18.81 -12.47
CA LEU A 259 7.50 20.00 -11.67
C LEU A 259 6.12 19.93 -11.01
N ARG A 260 5.32 18.90 -11.28
CA ARG A 260 3.99 18.73 -10.69
C ARG A 260 4.06 17.95 -9.38
N ASN A 261 3.05 18.17 -8.54
CA ASN A 261 2.85 17.36 -7.35
C ASN A 261 2.33 15.97 -7.79
N THR A 262 3.20 14.97 -7.73
CA THR A 262 2.92 13.56 -8.08
C THR A 262 2.97 12.66 -6.86
N THR A 263 2.81 13.25 -5.67
CA THR A 263 2.82 12.49 -4.41
C THR A 263 1.61 11.56 -4.35
N CYS A 264 1.79 10.41 -3.70
CA CYS A 264 0.70 9.44 -3.55
C CYS A 264 -0.51 10.07 -2.84
N ALA A 265 -0.30 10.88 -1.80
CA ALA A 265 -1.39 11.58 -1.12
C ALA A 265 -2.20 12.46 -2.09
N PHE A 266 -1.51 13.31 -2.87
CA PHE A 266 -2.16 14.22 -3.82
C PHE A 266 -2.95 13.49 -4.91
N LEU A 267 -2.38 12.44 -5.49
CA LEU A 267 -3.01 11.68 -6.58
C LEU A 267 -4.26 10.93 -6.11
N TYR A 268 -4.22 10.34 -4.91
CA TYR A 268 -5.34 9.59 -4.36
C TYR A 268 -6.45 10.51 -3.83
N GLU A 269 -6.11 11.62 -3.19
CA GLU A 269 -7.09 12.63 -2.73
C GLU A 269 -7.92 13.20 -3.89
N ASN A 270 -7.31 13.32 -5.08
CA ASN A 270 -7.97 13.82 -6.29
C ASN A 270 -8.60 12.72 -7.17
N ASP A 271 -8.62 11.46 -6.75
CA ASP A 271 -9.14 10.31 -7.52
C ASP A 271 -8.51 10.17 -8.93
N CYS A 272 -7.22 10.50 -9.06
CA CYS A 272 -6.52 10.51 -10.35
C CYS A 272 -6.24 9.11 -10.91
N CYS A 273 -6.13 8.09 -10.05
CA CYS A 273 -5.73 6.74 -10.44
C CYS A 273 -6.73 6.06 -11.40
N SER A 274 -7.99 6.51 -11.40
CA SER A 274 -8.99 6.06 -12.38
C SER A 274 -8.67 6.50 -13.82
N ARG A 275 -7.92 7.60 -13.98
CA ARG A 275 -7.54 8.17 -15.29
C ARG A 275 -6.12 7.84 -15.71
N CYS A 276 -5.20 7.85 -14.74
CA CYS A 276 -3.79 7.59 -14.91
C CYS A 276 -3.33 6.57 -13.83
N PRO A 277 -3.65 5.27 -13.99
CA PRO A 277 -3.19 4.26 -13.04
C PRO A 277 -1.66 4.20 -12.96
N GLU A 278 -0.97 4.38 -14.09
CA GLU A 278 0.49 4.47 -14.18
C GLU A 278 1.07 5.59 -13.31
N CYS A 279 0.41 6.76 -13.22
CA CYS A 279 0.84 7.84 -12.33
C CYS A 279 0.81 7.40 -10.84
N CYS A 280 -0.16 6.58 -10.45
CA CYS A 280 -0.30 6.08 -9.08
C CYS A 280 0.61 4.88 -8.78
N GLU A 281 0.99 4.11 -9.81
CA GLU A 281 2.05 3.11 -9.67
C GLU A 281 3.39 3.78 -9.42
N GLU A 282 3.67 4.89 -10.12
CA GLU A 282 4.94 5.63 -10.03
C GLU A 282 4.99 6.67 -8.89
N CYS A 283 3.88 6.95 -8.21
CA CYS A 283 3.83 7.95 -7.14
C CYS A 283 4.85 7.70 -6.02
N VAL A 284 5.33 8.79 -5.44
CA VAL A 284 6.26 8.77 -4.31
C VAL A 284 5.60 9.31 -3.05
N ILE A 285 6.04 8.83 -1.90
CA ILE A 285 5.67 9.38 -0.59
C ILE A 285 6.71 10.43 -0.25
N THR A 286 6.33 11.71 -0.22
CA THR A 286 7.25 12.77 0.21
C THR A 286 6.91 13.17 1.63
N GLU A 287 7.35 12.37 2.59
CA GLU A 287 7.44 12.85 3.96
C GLU A 287 8.71 13.69 4.08
N TYR A 288 8.59 14.96 3.69
CA TYR A 288 9.65 15.94 3.92
C TYR A 288 9.88 16.06 5.42
N ASN A 289 10.91 15.40 5.94
CA ASN A 289 11.43 15.73 7.25
C ASN A 289 12.15 17.08 7.16
N SER A 290 11.37 18.16 7.26
CA SER A 290 11.83 19.55 7.25
C SER A 290 13.07 19.75 8.13
N THR A 291 13.11 19.07 9.28
CA THR A 291 14.23 19.12 10.22
C THR A 291 15.53 18.61 9.58
N THR A 292 15.49 17.46 8.92
CA THR A 292 16.66 16.87 8.26
C THR A 292 17.16 17.72 7.10
N VAL A 293 16.25 18.21 6.25
CA VAL A 293 16.63 19.07 5.12
C VAL A 293 17.23 20.39 5.61
N THR A 294 16.65 20.99 6.65
CA THR A 294 17.15 22.24 7.23
C THR A 294 18.56 22.03 7.80
N ILE A 295 18.81 20.91 8.50
CA ILE A 295 20.14 20.58 9.03
C ILE A 295 21.15 20.36 7.90
N VAL A 296 20.78 19.63 6.84
CA VAL A 296 21.66 19.38 5.68
C VAL A 296 22.00 20.69 4.95
N VAL A 297 21.01 21.55 4.71
CA VAL A 297 21.24 22.86 4.08
C VAL A 297 22.11 23.74 4.97
N TRP A 298 21.84 23.80 6.28
CA TRP A 298 22.66 24.57 7.22
C TRP A 298 24.09 24.08 7.30
N THR A 299 24.32 22.77 7.32
CA THR A 299 25.67 22.19 7.36
C THR A 299 26.44 22.47 6.08
N ILE A 300 25.79 22.36 4.91
CA ILE A 300 26.38 22.73 3.62
C ILE A 300 26.71 24.23 3.57
N CYS A 301 25.77 25.10 3.97
CA CYS A 301 25.99 26.54 4.03
C CYS A 301 27.11 26.92 5.00
N ALA A 302 27.17 26.31 6.19
CA ALA A 302 28.23 26.53 7.15
C ALA A 302 29.59 26.06 6.61
N PHE A 303 29.64 24.89 5.97
CA PHE A 303 30.87 24.39 5.34
C PHE A 303 31.40 25.36 4.27
N PHE A 304 30.53 25.85 3.38
CA PHE A 304 30.91 26.86 2.39
C PHE A 304 31.31 28.18 3.04
N PHE A 305 30.63 28.60 4.12
CA PHE A 305 31.01 29.79 4.88
C PHE A 305 32.43 29.65 5.44
N PHE A 306 32.78 28.52 6.05
CA PHE A 306 34.14 28.29 6.58
C PHE A 306 35.21 28.17 5.49
N LEU A 307 34.88 27.62 4.32
CA LEU A 307 35.80 27.53 3.17
C LEU A 307 36.10 28.89 2.53
N PHE A 308 35.11 29.77 2.42
CA PHE A 308 35.25 31.05 1.71
C PHE A 308 35.53 32.24 2.62
N PHE A 309 35.13 32.19 3.89
CA PHE A 309 35.24 33.29 4.83
C PHE A 309 36.18 33.03 6.01
N SER A 310 36.93 31.91 6.06
CA SER A 310 38.10 31.82 6.94
C SER A 310 39.25 32.63 6.33
N PRO A 311 39.55 33.85 6.82
CA PRO A 311 40.68 34.60 6.32
C PRO A 311 41.93 34.01 6.97
N CYS A 312 42.91 33.59 6.18
CA CYS A 312 44.33 33.65 6.54
C CYS A 312 44.68 33.37 8.03
N GLY A 313 44.57 32.11 8.46
CA GLY A 313 45.09 31.65 9.75
C GLY A 313 46.52 31.10 9.73
N LEU A 314 47.22 31.12 8.58
CA LEU A 314 48.50 30.41 8.41
C LEU A 314 49.53 31.18 7.55
N LEU A 315 49.69 32.49 7.74
CA LEU A 315 50.87 33.23 7.25
C LEU A 315 51.33 34.35 8.21
N SER A 316 51.26 34.12 9.52
CA SER A 316 51.96 34.97 10.51
C SER A 316 52.71 34.11 11.51
N ASN A 317 53.86 33.58 11.10
CA ASN A 317 54.91 33.11 12.00
C ASN A 317 56.23 32.93 11.22
N ARG A 318 56.78 34.03 10.70
CA ARG A 318 58.19 34.10 10.30
C ARG A 318 58.76 35.51 10.50
N PHE A 319 58.82 35.97 11.75
CA PHE A 319 59.85 36.93 12.18
C PHE A 319 60.15 36.71 13.66
N ALA A 320 60.62 35.50 14.00
CA ALA A 320 61.36 35.29 15.23
C ALA A 320 62.76 35.87 15.01
N LYS A 321 62.99 37.04 15.61
CA LYS A 321 64.28 37.72 15.72
C LYS A 321 65.27 36.79 16.44
N PRO A 322 66.47 36.50 15.91
CA PRO A 322 67.47 35.76 16.67
C PRO A 322 68.06 36.67 17.78
N PRO A 323 68.44 36.12 18.93
CA PRO A 323 69.20 36.86 19.92
C PRO A 323 70.70 36.88 19.57
N VAL A 324 71.26 38.05 19.86
CA VAL A 324 72.64 38.51 20.04
C VAL A 324 73.70 37.42 20.32
N GLU A 325 74.81 37.44 19.57
CA GLU A 325 76.19 37.70 20.04
C GLU A 325 77.09 38.11 18.85
#